data_AF-A0AAW9EHS6-F1
#
_entry.id   AF-A0AAW9EHS6-F1
#
_cell.length_a   1.000
_cell.length_b   1.000
_cell.length_c   1.000
_cell.angle_alpha   90.00
_cell.angle_beta   90.00
_cell.angle_gamma   90.00
#
_symmetry.space_group_name_H-M   'P 1'
#
loop_
_entity.id
_entity.type
_entity.pdbx_description
1 polymer ?
#
loop_
_entity_poly.entity_id
_entity_poly.type
_entity_poly.pdbx_seq_one_letter_code
_entity_poly.pdbx_strand_id
1 'polypeptide(L)' 'VFSLKQNQTYNAKMIPVRLRDHIFYTLFAPYQHPKVAMALILENGGGDGVVAGPTARAILDHIFVPQQASSAAADVPQ' A
#
# COMPACT_ATOMS: atom_id res chain seq x y z
N VAL A 1 18.80 -10.02 4.47
CA VAL A 1 18.83 -9.86 2.99
C VAL A 1 19.08 -11.23 2.36
N PHE A 2 18.25 -11.65 1.41
CA PHE A 2 18.41 -12.90 0.67
C PHE A 2 19.35 -12.65 -0.53
N SER A 3 20.34 -13.52 -0.73
CA SER A 3 21.36 -13.34 -1.77
C SER A 3 21.19 -14.36 -2.89
N LEU A 4 21.33 -13.90 -4.12
CA LEU A 4 21.36 -14.74 -5.31
C LEU A 4 22.79 -15.21 -5.58
N LYS A 5 22.93 -16.38 -6.20
CA LYS A 5 24.23 -16.85 -6.70
C LYS A 5 24.71 -15.94 -7.82
N GLN A 6 26.03 -15.93 -8.05
CA GLN A 6 26.60 -15.23 -9.19
C GLN A 6 25.94 -15.72 -10.49
N ASN A 7 25.44 -14.78 -11.31
CA ASN A 7 24.66 -15.01 -12.53
C ASN A 7 23.24 -15.61 -12.37
N GLN A 8 22.69 -15.67 -11.16
CA GLN A 8 21.29 -16.05 -10.95
C GLN A 8 20.39 -14.83 -11.08
N THR A 9 19.41 -14.89 -11.99
CA THR A 9 18.36 -13.87 -12.10
C THR A 9 17.31 -14.03 -11.00
N TYR A 10 16.88 -12.92 -10.41
CA TYR A 10 15.78 -12.92 -9.44
C TYR A 10 14.49 -13.42 -10.09
N ASN A 11 13.81 -14.35 -9.43
CA ASN A 11 12.48 -14.80 -9.83
C ASN A 11 11.64 -15.12 -8.58
N ALA A 12 10.77 -14.18 -8.20
CA ALA A 12 9.92 -14.30 -7.02
C ALA A 12 9.03 -15.55 -7.02
N LYS A 13 8.64 -16.06 -8.20
CA LYS A 13 7.82 -17.27 -8.32
C LYS A 13 8.58 -18.52 -7.90
N MET A 14 9.91 -18.51 -8.02
CA MET A 14 10.80 -19.61 -7.66
C MET A 14 11.38 -19.48 -6.24
N ILE A 15 11.06 -18.40 -5.53
CA ILE A 15 11.59 -18.10 -4.20
C ILE A 15 10.47 -18.29 -3.16
N PRO A 16 10.71 -19.04 -2.06
CA PRO A 16 9.77 -19.15 -0.95
C PRO A 16 9.37 -17.76 -0.43
N VAL A 17 8.09 -17.53 -0.11
CA VAL A 17 7.57 -16.22 0.28
C VAL A 17 8.46 -15.53 1.31
N ARG A 18 8.79 -16.19 2.43
CA ARG A 18 9.64 -15.63 3.50
C ARG A 18 11.02 -15.11 3.07
N LEU A 19 11.50 -15.49 1.88
CA LEU A 19 12.80 -15.10 1.32
C LEU A 19 12.68 -14.09 0.18
N ARG A 20 11.46 -13.72 -0.23
CA ARG A 20 11.22 -12.70 -1.25
C ARG A 20 11.56 -11.32 -0.71
N ASP A 21 11.86 -10.41 -1.63
CA ASP A 21 12.12 -9.02 -1.28
C ASP A 21 10.91 -8.35 -0.61
N HIS A 22 11.21 -7.44 0.30
CA HIS A 22 10.22 -6.56 0.91
C HIS A 22 9.90 -5.40 -0.03
N ILE A 23 8.70 -4.86 0.07
CA ILE A 23 8.31 -3.65 -0.65
C ILE A 23 8.36 -2.47 0.33
N PHE A 24 9.05 -1.41 -0.05
CA PHE A 24 9.19 -0.19 0.74
C PHE A 24 8.58 0.99 -0.01
N TYR A 25 7.76 1.79 0.68
CA TYR A 25 7.22 3.05 0.17
C TYR A 25 7.40 4.16 1.19
N THR A 26 7.74 5.34 0.72
CA THR A 26 7.66 6.58 1.48
C THR A 26 6.77 7.55 0.72
N LEU A 27 5.89 8.23 1.44
CA LEU A 27 4.93 9.16 0.84
C LEU A 27 4.46 10.21 1.83
N PHE A 28 3.91 11.30 1.31
CA PHE A 28 3.24 12.33 2.09
C PHE A 28 2.02 12.85 1.34
N ALA A 29 1.05 13.39 2.08
CA ALA A 29 -0.14 14.01 1.51
C ALA A 29 -0.77 15.05 2.44
N PRO A 30 -1.53 16.02 1.92
CA PRO A 30 -1.64 16.42 0.49
C PRO A 30 -0.33 17.01 -0.08
N TYR A 31 -0.21 17.13 -1.41
CA TYR A 31 1.00 17.67 -2.05
C TYR A 31 1.26 19.15 -1.71
N GLN A 32 0.24 20.01 -1.83
CA GLN A 32 0.38 21.45 -1.62
C GLN A 32 0.68 21.83 -0.17
N HIS A 33 -0.01 21.18 0.78
CA HIS A 33 0.14 21.43 2.22
C HIS A 33 0.19 20.10 2.96
N PRO A 34 1.36 19.44 3.05
CA PRO A 34 1.50 18.12 3.65
C PRO A 34 1.03 18.11 5.11
N LYS A 35 0.18 17.14 5.45
CA LYS A 35 -0.34 16.93 6.81
C LYS A 35 0.09 15.58 7.40
N VAL A 36 0.32 14.60 6.54
CA VAL A 36 0.75 13.25 6.93
C VAL A 36 1.95 12.84 6.09
N ALA A 37 2.95 12.26 6.74
CA ALA A 37 4.04 11.52 6.11
C ALA A 37 4.00 10.06 6.61
N MET A 38 4.27 9.10 5.73
CA MET A 38 4.16 7.68 6.00
C MET A 38 5.31 6.90 5.37
N ALA A 39 5.84 5.94 6.12
CA ALA A 39 6.70 4.87 5.62
C ALA A 39 5.94 3.54 5.74
N LEU A 40 5.88 2.78 4.64
CA LEU A 40 5.18 1.51 4.55
C LEU A 40 6.19 0.41 4.17
N ILE A 41 6.11 -0.72 4.88
CA ILE A 41 6.82 -1.95 4.57
C ILE A 41 5.77 -3.05 4.35
N LEU A 42 5.83 -3.70 3.19
CA LEU A 42 5.13 -4.97 2.99
C LEU A 42 6.17 -6.09 3.00
N GLU A 43 6.15 -6.86 4.09
CA GLU A 43 7.05 -7.98 4.26
C GLU A 43 6.86 -8.99 3.14
N ASN A 44 7.98 -9.34 2.50
CA ASN A 44 8.07 -10.40 1.49
C ASN A 44 7.10 -10.26 0.30
N GLY A 45 6.66 -9.04 -0.02
CA GLY A 45 5.72 -8.76 -1.10
C GLY A 45 6.20 -9.22 -2.49
N GLY A 46 7.52 -9.33 -2.69
CA GLY A 46 8.12 -10.13 -3.75
C GLY A 46 7.98 -9.65 -5.19
N GLY A 47 7.32 -8.52 -5.48
CA GLY A 47 7.24 -8.00 -6.85
C GLY A 47 6.69 -6.58 -6.98
N ASP A 48 7.18 -5.87 -8.00
CA ASP A 48 6.73 -4.67 -8.75
C ASP A 48 5.89 -3.56 -8.09
N GLY A 49 5.75 -3.51 -6.77
CA GLY A 49 5.06 -2.41 -6.07
C GLY A 49 3.53 -2.35 -6.30
N VAL A 50 2.97 -3.27 -7.09
CA VAL A 50 1.55 -3.25 -7.53
C VAL A 50 0.56 -3.29 -6.36
N VAL A 51 0.92 -3.92 -5.24
CA VAL A 51 0.05 -3.99 -4.05
C VAL A 51 0.24 -2.79 -3.11
N ALA A 52 1.44 -2.21 -3.06
CA ALA A 52 1.77 -1.16 -2.09
C ALA A 52 1.13 0.19 -2.44
N GLY A 53 1.09 0.56 -3.73
CA GLY A 53 0.44 1.79 -4.18
C GLY A 53 -1.05 1.87 -3.77
N PRO A 54 -1.88 0.88 -4.16
CA PRO A 54 -3.29 0.83 -3.75
C PRO A 54 -3.49 0.77 -2.22
N THR A 55 -2.62 0.06 -1.50
CA THR A 55 -2.67 0.01 -0.03
C THR A 55 -2.42 1.38 0.58
N ALA A 56 -1.37 2.08 0.15
CA ALA A 56 -1.05 3.42 0.61
C ALA A 56 -2.17 4.41 0.26
N ARG A 57 -2.78 4.27 -0.93
CA ARG A 57 -3.92 5.08 -1.36
C ARG A 57 -5.12 4.89 -0.43
N ALA A 58 -5.50 3.66 -0.09
CA ALA A 58 -6.63 3.37 0.78
C ALA A 58 -6.45 3.98 2.19
N ILE A 59 -5.22 3.95 2.73
CA ILE A 59 -4.89 4.60 4.01
C ILE A 59 -5.08 6.11 3.90
N LEU A 60 -4.52 6.74 2.87
CA LEU A 60 -4.66 8.18 2.68
C LEU A 60 -6.11 8.60 2.41
N ASP A 61 -6.89 7.79 1.69
CA ASP A 61 -8.32 8.01 1.49
C ASP A 61 -9.08 8.02 2.80
N HIS A 62 -8.82 7.05 3.67
CA HIS A 62 -9.44 7.01 4.98
C HIS A 62 -9.13 8.25 5.83
N ILE A 63 -7.94 8.83 5.68
CA ILE A 63 -7.52 10.02 6.42
C ILE A 63 -8.13 11.32 5.84
N PHE A 64 -8.16 11.44 4.50
CA PHE A 64 -8.40 12.73 3.85
C PHE A 64 -9.72 12.82 3.09
N VAL A 65 -10.32 11.70 2.66
CA VAL A 65 -11.58 11.71 1.94
C VAL A 65 -12.72 11.63 2.96
N PRO A 66 -13.60 12.65 3.02
CA PRO A 66 -14.78 12.58 3.86
C PRO A 66 -15.61 11.37 3.46
N GLN A 67 -15.84 10.47 4.41
CA GLN A 67 -16.78 9.39 4.21
C GLN A 67 -18.14 10.05 4.06
N GLN A 68 -18.73 9.98 2.85
CA GLN A 68 -20.12 10.40 2.70
C GLN A 68 -20.90 9.60 3.73
N ALA A 69 -21.43 10.30 4.74
CA ALA A 69 -22.41 9.72 5.62
C ALA A 69 -23.42 9.07 4.69
N SER A 70 -23.66 7.77 4.84
CA SER A 70 -24.79 7.12 4.18
C SER A 70 -26.06 7.81 4.71
N SER A 71 -26.39 8.95 4.13
CA SER A 71 -27.70 9.58 4.16
C SER A 71 -28.59 8.78 3.21
N ALA A 72 -28.74 7.50 3.54
CA ALA A 72 -29.91 6.70 3.23
C ALA A 72 -30.67 6.40 4.54
N ALA A 73 -30.49 7.24 5.55
CA ALA A 73 -31.45 7.36 6.64
C ALA A 73 -32.47 8.43 6.25
N ALA A 74 -33.74 8.08 6.40
CA ALA A 74 -34.78 8.99 6.82
C ALA A 74 -35.36 9.97 5.78
N ASP A 75 -35.85 9.45 4.65
CA ASP A 75 -37.06 10.04 4.06
C ASP A 75 -38.21 9.01 4.11
N VAL A 76 -38.95 9.06 5.20
CA VAL A 76 -40.27 8.45 5.41
C VAL A 76 -41.19 9.62 5.77
N PRO A 77 -42.39 9.75 5.17
CA PRO A 77 -43.56 9.76 6.05
C PRO A 77 -44.82 9.09 5.46
N GLN A 78 -45.44 8.28 6.35
CA GLN A 78 -46.86 7.89 6.46
C GLN A 78 -47.54 7.24 5.25
#